data_AF-A0AAE7C200-F1
#
_entry.id   AF-A0AAE7C200-F1
#
_cell.length_a   1.000
_cell.length_b   1.000
_cell.length_c   1.000
_cell.angle_alpha   90.00
_cell.angle_beta   90.00
_cell.angle_gamma   90.00
#
_symmetry.space_group_name_H-M   'P 1'
#
loop_
_entity.id
_entity.type
_entity.pdbx_description
1 polymer ?
#
loop_
_entity_poly.entity_id
_entity_poly.type
_entity_poly.pdbx_seq_one_letter_code
_entity_poly.pdbx_strand_id
1 'polypeptide(L)'
;MKYIIGTIVVLIVLSIGAYFLADLWGYTLITPEDLKKNAITVMIVGTVLILLLILVPFFFKNNAKGYIEKHQGIAQPKKKP
;
A
#
# COMPACT_ATOMS: atom_id res chain seq x y z
N MET A 1 -0.12 -16.63 -5.88
CA MET A 1 0.41 -15.26 -5.68
C MET A 1 1.35 -14.81 -6.81
N LYS A 2 2.38 -15.60 -7.19
CA LYS A 2 3.34 -15.22 -8.25
C LYS A 2 2.71 -14.88 -9.60
N TYR A 3 1.70 -15.64 -10.03
CA TYR A 3 0.97 -15.39 -11.29
C TYR A 3 0.04 -14.18 -11.22
N ILE A 4 -0.57 -13.91 -10.06
CA ILE A 4 -1.49 -12.79 -9.86
C ILE A 4 -0.74 -11.46 -10.04
N ILE A 5 0.46 -11.37 -9.45
CA ILE A 5 1.33 -10.20 -9.59
C ILE A 5 1.75 -10.02 -11.05
N GLY A 6 2.15 -11.11 -11.73
CA GLY A 6 2.47 -11.08 -13.15
C GLY A 6 1.31 -10.62 -14.03
N THR A 7 0.09 -11.12 -13.78
CA THR A 7 -1.12 -10.70 -14.49
C THR A 7 -1.44 -9.23 -14.30
N ILE A 8 -1.29 -8.70 -13.07
CA ILE A 8 -1.48 -7.26 -12.79
C ILE A 8 -0.47 -6.41 -13.57
N VAL A 9 0.81 -6.81 -13.57
CA VAL A 9 1.87 -6.10 -14.31
C VAL A 9 1.57 -6.10 -15.81
N VAL A 10 1.19 -7.26 -16.37
CA VAL A 10 0.83 -7.37 -17.80
C VAL A 10 -0.37 -6.48 -18.15
N LEU A 11 -1.41 -6.44 -17.31
CA LEU A 11 -2.58 -5.57 -17.52
C LEU A 11 -2.22 -4.09 -17.49
N ILE A 12 -1.32 -3.66 -16.60
CA ILE A 12 -0.85 -2.27 -16.54
C ILE A 12 -0.11 -1.91 -17.83
N VAL A 13 0.82 -2.76 -18.27
CA VAL A 13 1.58 -2.55 -19.51
C VAL A 13 0.65 -2.50 -20.72
N LEU A 14 -0.33 -3.40 -20.79
CA LEU A 14 -1.32 -3.44 -21.87
C LEU A 14 -2.17 -2.15 -21.89
N SER A 15 -2.58 -1.65 -20.72
CA SER A 15 -3.36 -0.42 -20.60
C SER A 15 -2.57 0.82 -21.02
N ILE A 16 -1.29 0.89 -20.66
CA ILE A 16 -0.38 1.97 -21.09
C ILE A 16 -0.20 1.91 -22.61
N GLY A 17 0.02 0.71 -23.17
CA GLY A 17 0.14 0.53 -24.62
C GLY A 17 -1.12 0.96 -25.37
N ALA A 18 -2.31 0.57 -24.89
CA ALA A 18 -3.59 0.97 -25.47
C ALA A 18 -3.81 2.49 -25.42
N TYR A 19 -3.40 3.15 -24.33
CA TYR A 19 -3.44 4.60 -24.22
C TYR A 19 -2.61 5.29 -25.32
N PHE A 20 -1.35 4.89 -25.49
CA PHE A 20 -0.50 5.46 -26.54
C PHE A 20 -1.01 5.14 -27.95
N LEU A 21 -1.61 3.98 -28.14
CA LEU A 21 -2.25 3.63 -29.41
C LEU A 21 -3.44 4.54 -29.70
N ALA A 22 -4.30 4.82 -28.71
CA ALA A 22 -5.42 5.73 -28.89
C ALA A 22 -4.96 7.17 -29.18
N ASP A 23 -3.92 7.63 -28.50
CA ASP A 23 -3.30 8.94 -28.72
C ASP A 23 -2.73 9.07 -30.15
N LEU A 24 -2.06 8.02 -30.66
CA LEU A 24 -1.56 7.96 -32.04
C LEU A 24 -2.68 8.09 -33.09
N TRP A 25 -3.88 7.59 -32.77
CA TRP A 25 -5.06 7.67 -33.64
C TRP A 25 -5.82 9.01 -33.48
N GLY A 26 -5.27 9.96 -32.71
CA GLY A 26 -5.86 11.28 -32.50
C GLY A 26 -7.00 11.31 -31.48
N TYR A 27 -7.23 10.22 -30.75
CA TYR A 27 -8.21 10.19 -29.66
C TYR A 27 -7.55 10.66 -28.37
N THR A 28 -7.87 11.89 -27.94
CA THR A 28 -7.45 12.41 -26.64
C THR A 28 -8.33 11.81 -25.53
N LEU A 29 -8.07 10.56 -25.16
CA LEU A 29 -8.84 9.87 -24.12
C LEU A 29 -8.62 10.45 -22.71
N ILE A 30 -7.43 10.98 -22.45
CA ILE A 30 -7.04 11.55 -21.15
C ILE A 30 -6.15 12.76 -21.44
N THR A 31 -6.45 13.92 -20.86
CA THR A 31 -5.58 15.08 -21.02
C THR A 31 -4.30 14.92 -20.19
N PRO A 32 -3.18 15.56 -20.59
CA PRO A 32 -1.96 15.58 -19.79
C PRO A 32 -2.19 16.11 -18.35
N GLU A 33 -3.10 17.07 -18.18
CA GLU A 33 -3.53 17.52 -16.86
C GLU A 33 -4.19 16.41 -16.04
N ASP A 34 -5.07 15.61 -16.64
CA ASP A 34 -5.77 14.53 -15.95
C ASP A 34 -4.81 13.40 -15.58
N LEU A 35 -3.84 13.07 -16.45
CA LEU A 35 -2.76 12.14 -16.13
C LEU A 35 -1.93 12.62 -14.94
N LYS A 36 -1.56 13.90 -14.92
CA LYS A 36 -0.79 14.50 -13.82
C LYS A 36 -1.57 14.46 -12.51
N LYS A 37 -2.86 14.83 -12.52
CA LYS A 37 -3.73 14.77 -11.34
C LYS A 37 -3.86 13.34 -10.82
N ASN A 38 -4.10 12.37 -11.72
CA ASN A 38 -4.22 10.96 -11.36
C ASN A 38 -2.93 10.40 -10.77
N ALA A 39 -1.77 10.73 -11.35
CA ALA A 39 -0.47 10.32 -10.82
C ALA A 39 -0.22 10.85 -9.41
N ILE A 40 -0.54 12.13 -9.17
CA ILE A 40 -0.43 12.74 -7.84
C ILE A 40 -1.37 12.06 -6.85
N THR A 41 -2.63 11.80 -7.23
CA THR A 41 -3.59 11.10 -6.37
C THR A 41 -3.11 9.70 -5.99
N VAL A 42 -2.63 8.91 -6.94
CA VAL A 42 -2.09 7.57 -6.67
C VAL A 42 -0.89 7.64 -5.73
N MET A 43 0.00 8.61 -5.92
CA MET A 43 1.16 8.82 -5.07
C MET A 43 0.77 9.17 -3.63
N ILE A 44 -0.21 10.06 -3.45
CA ILE A 44 -0.73 10.44 -2.13
C ILE A 44 -1.38 9.24 -1.46
N VAL A 45 -2.31 8.56 -2.14
CA VAL A 45 -3.01 7.39 -1.59
C VAL A 45 -2.03 6.29 -1.22
N GLY A 46 -1.05 6.00 -2.09
CA GLY A 46 0.00 5.01 -1.81
C GLY A 46 0.83 5.38 -0.59
N THR A 47 1.23 6.65 -0.47
CA THR A 47 2.00 7.15 0.68
C THR A 47 1.21 7.03 1.98
N VAL A 48 -0.06 7.43 1.97
CA VAL A 48 -0.95 7.31 3.14
C VAL A 48 -1.14 5.84 3.53
N LEU A 49 -1.28 4.93 2.55
CA LEU A 49 -1.42 3.50 2.81
C LEU A 49 -0.18 2.94 3.50
N ILE A 50 1.03 3.30 3.03
CA ILE A 50 2.29 2.88 3.63
C ILE A 50 2.41 3.43 5.06
N LEU A 51 2.08 4.70 5.26
CA LEU A 51 2.05 5.30 6.60
C LEU A 51 1.10 4.55 7.52
N LEU A 52 -0.10 4.20 7.05
CA LEU A 52 -1.08 3.43 7.84
C LEU A 52 -0.53 2.05 8.21
N LEU A 53 0.11 1.35 7.27
CA LEU A 53 0.72 0.05 7.51
C LEU A 53 1.83 0.10 8.58
N ILE A 54 2.51 1.24 8.74
CA ILE A 54 3.53 1.44 9.78
C ILE A 54 2.88 1.88 11.10
N LEU A 55 1.95 2.83 11.04
CA LEU A 55 1.35 3.44 12.22
C LEU A 55 0.36 2.52 12.93
N VAL A 56 -0.47 1.78 12.19
CA VAL A 56 -1.44 0.84 12.78
C VAL A 56 -0.76 -0.18 13.69
N PRO A 57 0.24 -0.96 13.27
CA PRO A 57 0.89 -1.88 14.19
C PRO A 57 1.62 -1.13 15.31
N PHE A 58 2.12 0.10 15.10
CA PHE A 58 2.75 0.86 16.18
C PHE A 58 1.77 1.20 17.32
N PHE A 59 0.58 1.74 16.99
CA PHE A 59 -0.42 2.11 18.00
C PHE A 59 -1.17 0.91 18.59
N PHE A 60 -1.43 -0.12 17.78
CA PHE A 60 -2.18 -1.30 18.21
C PHE A 60 -1.29 -2.45 18.72
N LYS A 61 0.03 -2.29 18.73
CA LYS A 61 0.95 -3.26 19.35
C LYS A 61 0.77 -3.22 20.86
N ASN A 62 0.09 -4.25 21.37
CA ASN A 62 -0.09 -4.46 22.80
C ASN A 62 1.25 -4.87 23.44
N ASN A 63 2.00 -3.87 23.91
CA ASN A 63 3.30 -4.05 24.56
C ASN A 63 3.23 -4.87 25.86
N ALA A 64 2.05 -4.96 26.50
CA ALA A 64 1.84 -5.73 27.72
C ALA A 64 1.69 -7.25 27.47
N LYS A 65 1.40 -7.68 26.24
CA LYS A 65 1.14 -9.09 25.91
C LYS A 65 2.33 -10.02 26.23
N GLY A 66 3.54 -9.46 26.27
CA GLY A 66 4.79 -10.15 26.61
C GLY A 66 5.12 -10.22 28.11
N TYR A 67 4.32 -9.61 28.99
CA TYR A 67 4.62 -9.49 30.43
C TYR A 67 3.54 -10.12 31.30
N ILE A 68 3.90 -10.56 32.50
CA ILE A 68 2.98 -11.18 33.47
C ILE A 68 2.05 -10.10 34.05
N GLU A 69 0.74 -10.22 33.79
CA GLU A 69 -0.28 -9.21 34.18
C GLU A 69 -0.58 -9.18 35.69
N LYS A 70 -0.19 -10.21 36.45
CA LYS A 70 -0.57 -10.42 37.86
C LYS A 70 0.61 -10.29 38.84
N HIS A 71 1.45 -9.26 38.73
CA HIS A 71 2.57 -9.09 39.67
C HIS A 71 2.65 -7.71 40.34
N GLN A 72 3.06 -7.73 41.60
CA GLN A 72 3.15 -6.59 42.52
C GLN A 72 4.28 -5.63 42.12
N GLY A 73 4.03 -4.78 41.12
CA GLY A 73 4.81 -3.57 40.86
C GLY A 73 6.05 -3.70 39.96
N ILE A 74 6.44 -4.91 39.52
CA ILE A 74 7.60 -5.09 38.62
C ILE A 74 7.21 -5.91 37.38
N ALA A 75 7.41 -5.33 36.19
CA ALA A 75 7.11 -5.97 34.92
C ALA A 75 8.10 -7.11 34.62
N GLN A 76 7.61 -8.35 34.57
CA GLN A 76 8.40 -9.54 34.23
C GLN A 76 7.96 -10.14 32.90
N PRO A 77 8.90 -10.50 32.00
CA PRO A 77 8.55 -11.13 30.73
C PRO A 77 7.94 -12.52 30.95
N LYS A 78 6.90 -12.88 30.19
CA LYS A 78 6.35 -14.25 30.18
C LYS A 78 7.43 -15.20 29.63
N LYS A 79 7.76 -16.26 30.35
CA LYS A 79 8.60 -17.34 29.83
C LYS A 79 7.95 -17.91 28.57
N LYS A 80 8.68 -17.93 27.44
CA LYS A 80 8.25 -18.69 26.27
C LYS A 80 8.33 -20.18 26.61
N PRO A 81 7.36 -21.01 26.19
CA PRO A 81 7.48 -22.46 26.27
C PRO A 81 8.65 -22.97 25.42
#